data_AF-A0AAV7USN1-F1
#
_entry.id   AF-A0AAV7USN1-F1
#
_cell.length_a   1.000
_cell.length_b   1.000
_cell.length_c   1.000
_cell.angle_alpha   90.00
_cell.angle_beta   90.00
_cell.angle_gamma   90.00
#
_symmetry.space_group_name_H-M   'P 1'
#
loop_
_entity.id
_entity.type
_entity.pdbx_description
1 polymer ?
#
loop_
_entity_poly.entity_id
_entity_poly.type
_entity_poly.pdbx_seq_one_letter_code
_entity_poly.pdbx_strand_id
1 'polypeptide(L)'
;MCPKVNVFNIEAVSLGDLKKIVIGHDGIDPGNGWFLDKVEVTTQEDGNGKTVVFPCNSWLDKYQGDGKTVTELLPESKYLAAYM
;
A
#
# COMPACT_ATOMS: atom_id res chain seq x y z
N MET A 1 -11.71 16.18 5.93
CA MET A 1 -11.50 15.61 4.58
C MET A 1 -12.13 14.24 4.59
N CYS A 2 -12.98 13.89 3.61
CA CYS A 2 -13.54 12.55 3.53
C CYS A 2 -12.45 11.57 3.05
N PRO A 3 -12.33 10.37 3.63
CA PRO A 3 -11.38 9.38 3.14
C PRO A 3 -11.71 9.05 1.67
N LYS A 4 -10.69 9.10 0.81
CA LYS A 4 -10.80 8.74 -0.59
C LYS A 4 -10.13 7.40 -0.82
N VAL A 5 -10.87 6.45 -1.37
CA VAL A 5 -10.35 5.15 -1.81
C VAL A 5 -10.20 5.19 -3.33
N ASN A 6 -9.03 4.76 -3.83
CA ASN A 6 -8.81 4.54 -5.25
C ASN A 6 -8.63 3.03 -5.47
N VAL A 7 -9.32 2.49 -6.48
CA VAL A 7 -9.30 1.05 -6.80
C VAL A 7 -8.75 0.89 -8.20
N PHE A 8 -7.80 -0.04 -8.36
CA PHE A 8 -7.13 -0.33 -9.62
C PHE A 8 -7.13 -1.84 -9.86
N ASN A 9 -7.27 -2.25 -11.13
CA ASN A 9 -7.08 -3.63 -11.55
C ASN A 9 -5.73 -3.75 -12.25
N ILE A 10 -4.93 -4.72 -11.84
CA ILE A 10 -3.59 -4.96 -12.38
C ILE A 10 -3.54 -6.40 -12.87
N GLU A 11 -3.20 -6.58 -14.15
CA GLU A 11 -2.93 -7.91 -14.71
C GLU A 11 -1.51 -8.34 -14.35
N ALA A 12 -1.39 -9.52 -13.78
CA ALA A 12 -0.11 -10.10 -13.38
C ALA A 12 -0.18 -11.63 -13.43
N VAL A 13 0.98 -12.27 -13.49
CA VAL A 13 1.11 -13.71 -13.19
C VAL A 13 0.80 -13.96 -11.71
N SER A 14 0.44 -15.20 -11.35
CA SER A 14 0.32 -15.55 -9.93
C SER A 14 1.68 -15.37 -9.26
N LEU A 15 1.71 -14.49 -8.25
CA LEU A 15 2.89 -14.21 -7.43
C LEU A 15 2.94 -15.10 -6.17
N GLY A 16 1.96 -16.01 -6.01
CA GLY A 16 1.74 -16.76 -4.78
C GLY A 16 1.47 -15.82 -3.59
N ASP A 17 2.06 -16.14 -2.44
CA ASP A 17 1.94 -15.29 -1.25
C ASP A 17 2.68 -13.97 -1.41
N LEU A 18 1.94 -12.86 -1.48
CA LEU A 18 2.51 -11.51 -1.51
C LEU A 18 3.34 -11.23 -0.25
N LYS A 19 4.61 -10.84 -0.43
CA LYS A 19 5.57 -10.59 0.66
C LYS A 19 5.89 -9.11 0.89
N LYS A 20 5.63 -8.26 -0.10
CA LYS A 20 5.84 -6.82 -0.05
C LYS A 20 5.12 -6.11 -1.22
N ILE A 21 4.89 -4.82 -1.07
CA ILE A 21 4.54 -3.91 -2.17
C ILE A 21 5.41 -2.65 -2.10
N VAL A 22 5.52 -1.95 -3.23
CA VAL A 22 6.09 -0.60 -3.30
C VAL A 22 5.01 0.32 -3.85
N ILE A 23 4.70 1.40 -3.15
CA ILE A 23 3.68 2.37 -3.53
C ILE A 23 4.24 3.79 -3.43
N GLY A 24 3.81 4.66 -4.35
CA GLY A 24 4.15 6.07 -4.32
C GLY A 24 3.45 6.87 -5.40
N HIS A 25 3.75 8.17 -5.44
CA HIS A 25 3.24 9.11 -6.43
C HIS A 25 4.36 10.01 -6.97
N ASP A 26 4.10 10.65 -8.11
CA ASP A 26 5.00 11.55 -8.82
C ASP A 26 4.72 13.04 -8.55
N GLY A 27 3.63 13.37 -7.86
CA GLY A 27 3.32 14.75 -7.45
C GLY A 27 4.42 15.36 -6.57
N ILE A 28 5.11 16.38 -7.08
CA ILE A 28 6.23 17.06 -6.40
C ILE A 28 5.86 18.40 -5.78
N ASP A 29 4.77 19.03 -6.21
CA ASP A 29 4.38 20.35 -5.71
C ASP A 29 3.67 20.28 -4.34
N PRO A 30 3.74 21.34 -3.53
CA PRO A 30 3.01 21.43 -2.26
C PRO A 30 1.51 21.14 -2.43
N GLY A 31 0.96 20.29 -1.56
CA GLY A 31 -0.46 19.91 -1.58
C GLY A 31 -0.77 18.62 -2.35
N ASN A 32 0.21 18.00 -3.00
CA ASN A 32 0.03 16.71 -3.69
C ASN A 32 0.23 15.48 -2.79
N GLY A 33 0.60 15.66 -1.53
CA GLY A 33 0.92 14.55 -0.63
C GLY A 33 -0.27 13.66 -0.29
N TRP A 34 0.02 12.37 -0.09
CA TRP A 34 -0.97 11.38 0.29
C TRP A 34 -0.74 10.95 1.74
N PHE A 35 -1.72 11.16 2.60
CA PHE A 35 -1.76 10.38 3.83
C PHE A 35 -2.32 8.99 3.49
N LEU A 36 -1.46 7.98 3.49
CA LEU A 36 -1.84 6.61 3.14
C LEU A 36 -2.09 5.80 4.41
N ASP A 37 -3.35 5.39 4.62
CA ASP A 37 -3.73 4.48 5.70
C ASP A 37 -3.18 3.07 5.42
N LYS A 38 -3.65 2.44 4.34
CA LYS A 38 -3.27 1.08 3.94
C LYS A 38 -3.47 0.85 2.44
N VAL A 39 -2.90 -0.25 1.94
CA VAL A 39 -3.22 -0.84 0.64
C VAL A 39 -3.80 -2.23 0.85
N GLU A 40 -4.89 -2.55 0.16
CA GLU A 40 -5.49 -3.88 0.13
C GLU A 40 -5.32 -4.45 -1.27
N VAL A 41 -4.65 -5.61 -1.36
CA VAL A 41 -4.47 -6.33 -2.63
C VAL A 41 -5.32 -7.60 -2.57
N THR A 42 -6.29 -7.71 -3.47
CA THR A 42 -7.12 -8.91 -3.61
C THR A 42 -6.67 -9.66 -4.86
N THR A 43 -6.13 -10.87 -4.69
CA THR A 43 -5.81 -11.74 -5.82
C THR A 43 -7.09 -12.31 -6.41
N GLN A 44 -7.12 -12.50 -7.73
CA GLN A 44 -8.20 -13.19 -8.42
C GLN A 44 -7.65 -14.53 -8.91
N GLU A 45 -7.72 -15.54 -8.05
CA GLU A 45 -7.42 -16.93 -8.41
C GLU A 45 -8.77 -17.66 -8.42
N ASP A 46 -9.15 -18.28 -9.55
CA ASP A 46 -10.39 -19.04 -9.82
C ASP A 46 -11.26 -19.44 -8.61
N GLY A 47 -11.95 -18.48 -7.99
CA GLY A 47 -12.85 -18.68 -6.84
C GLY A 47 -12.22 -18.64 -5.43
N ASN A 48 -10.89 -18.53 -5.31
CA ASN A 48 -10.12 -18.51 -4.05
C ASN A 48 -9.33 -17.20 -3.84
N GLY A 49 -9.87 -16.07 -4.29
CA GLY A 49 -9.22 -14.79 -4.13
C GLY A 49 -8.86 -14.47 -2.67
N LYS A 50 -7.61 -14.07 -2.42
CA LYS A 50 -7.10 -13.73 -1.09
C LYS A 50 -6.85 -12.24 -1.02
N THR A 51 -7.37 -11.59 0.02
CA THR A 51 -7.05 -10.20 0.33
C THR A 51 -5.88 -10.14 1.30
N VAL A 52 -4.87 -9.35 0.97
CA VAL A 52 -3.70 -9.07 1.82
C VAL A 52 -3.65 -7.58 2.13
N VAL A 53 -3.52 -7.24 3.40
CA VAL A 53 -3.45 -5.85 3.89
C VAL A 53 -1.98 -5.45 4.11
N PHE A 54 -1.63 -4.28 3.59
CA PHE A 54 -0.33 -3.63 3.74
C PHE A 54 -0.53 -2.29 4.46
N PRO A 55 -0.39 -2.22 5.79
CA PRO A 55 -0.58 -0.99 6.56
C PRO A 55 0.57 0.00 6.26
N CYS A 56 0.25 1.30 6.23
CA CYS A 56 1.21 2.38 6.05
C CYS A 56 1.13 3.42 7.17
N ASN A 57 -0.06 4.01 7.39
CA ASN A 57 -0.32 5.06 8.39
C ASN A 57 0.71 6.21 8.38
N SER A 58 1.15 6.63 7.19
CA SER A 58 2.16 7.67 7.05
C SER A 58 1.90 8.58 5.86
N TRP A 59 2.54 9.75 5.88
CA TRP A 59 2.57 10.68 4.76
C TRP A 59 3.57 10.20 3.70
N LEU A 60 3.08 10.08 2.46
CA LEU A 60 3.90 10.09 1.25
C LEU A 60 3.83 11.52 0.71
N ASP A 61 4.80 12.35 1.07
CA ASP A 61 4.83 13.78 0.77
C ASP A 61 6.28 14.28 0.86
N LYS A 62 6.67 15.20 -0.01
CA LYS A 62 8.01 15.79 0.01
C LYS A 62 8.23 16.73 1.22
N TYR A 63 7.15 17.29 1.76
CA TYR A 63 7.14 18.33 2.79
C TYR A 63 6.52 17.87 4.13
N GLN A 64 6.04 16.64 4.22
CA GLN A 64 5.48 16.04 5.45
C GLN A 64 6.09 14.66 5.71
N GLY A 65 5.86 14.10 6.90
CA GLY A 65 6.35 12.76 7.26
C GLY A 65 7.87 12.65 7.21
N ASP A 66 8.38 11.63 6.52
CA ASP A 66 9.81 11.40 6.31
C ASP A 66 10.35 12.02 4.99
N GLY A 67 9.53 12.82 4.30
CA GLY A 67 9.91 13.51 3.06
C GLY A 67 10.00 12.61 1.83
N LYS A 68 9.53 11.35 1.92
CA LYS A 68 9.49 10.40 0.80
C LYS A 68 8.11 10.38 0.16
N THR A 69 8.09 10.22 -1.15
CA THR A 69 6.85 10.01 -1.94
C THR A 69 6.65 8.57 -2.37
N VAL A 70 7.58 7.68 -2.00
CA VAL A 70 7.58 6.24 -2.31
C VAL A 70 7.98 5.48 -1.05
N THR A 71 7.30 4.37 -0.76
CA THR A 71 7.61 3.50 0.38
C THR A 71 7.42 2.02 0.05
N GLU A 72 8.16 1.16 0.76
CA GLU A 72 7.97 -0.29 0.75
C GLU A 72 7.11 -0.70 1.95
N LEU A 73 6.07 -1.50 1.70
CA LEU A 73 5.16 -1.99 2.74
C LEU A 73 5.19 -3.52 2.82
N LEU A 74 5.14 -4.03 4.04
CA LEU A 74 5.08 -5.46 4.33
C LEU A 74 3.64 -5.86 4.71
N PRO A 75 3.22 -7.12 4.47
CA PRO A 75 1.93 -7.62 4.89
C PRO A 75 1.75 -7.49 6.41
N GLU A 76 0.53 -7.21 6.85
CA GLU A 76 0.19 -7.14 8.28
C GLU A 76 0.54 -8.43 9.06
N SER A 77 0.43 -9.59 8.42
CA SER A 77 0.83 -10.87 9.02
C SER A 77 2.30 -10.92 9.45
N LYS A 78 3.18 -10.19 8.75
CA LYS A 78 4.59 -10.05 9.14
C LYS A 78 4.80 -9.00 10.23
N TYR A 79 3.99 -7.94 10.25
CA TYR A 79 4.00 -6.97 11.35
C TYR A 79 3.68 -7.67 12.67
N LEU A 80 2.59 -8.43 12.74
CA LEU A 80 2.22 -9.17 13.95
C LEU A 80 3.29 -10.19 14.38
N ALA A 81 3.92 -10.87 13.41
CA ALA A 81 4.99 -11.81 13.70
C ALA A 81 6.31 -11.15 14.16
N ALA A 82 6.51 -9.85 13.92
CA ALA A 82 7.68 -9.12 14.41
C ALA A 82 7.50 -8.56 15.83
N TYR A 83 6.27 -8.58 16.36
CA TYR A 83 5.91 -8.10 17.70
C TYR A 83 5.44 -9.23 18.65
N MET A 84 5.55 -10.50 18.23
CA MET A 84 5.43 -11.69 19.08
C MET A 84 6.78 -12.36 19.23
#